data_AF-A0A9W9IVJ0-F1
#
_entry.id   AF-A0A9W9IVJ0-F1
#
_cell.length_a   1.000
_cell.length_b   1.000
_cell.length_c   1.000
_cell.angle_alpha   90.00
_cell.angle_beta   90.00
_cell.angle_gamma   90.00
#
_symmetry.space_group_name_H-M   'P 1'
#
loop_
_entity.id
_entity.type
_entity.pdbx_description
1 polymer ?
#
loop_
_entity_poly.entity_id
_entity_poly.type
_entity_poly.pdbx_seq_one_letter_code
_entity_poly.pdbx_strand_id
1 'polypeptide(L)' 'MAGLLGCEGFFAEQADRAGILERFRGGMGKVLVATNALGMGIDIPDIRCMIHLGWPRTMLDYS' A
#
# COMPACT_ATOMS: atom_id res chain seq x y z
N MET A 1 10.91 -4.08 2.85
CA MET A 1 10.85 -3.17 1.67
C MET A 1 10.57 -1.72 2.07
N ALA A 2 9.51 -1.43 2.82
CA ALA A 2 9.15 -0.07 3.28
C ALA A 2 10.33 0.73 3.88
N GLY A 3 11.07 0.14 4.83
CA GLY A 3 12.24 0.78 5.43
C GLY A 3 13.40 1.09 4.47
N LEU A 4 13.56 0.29 3.40
CA LEU A 4 14.58 0.56 2.37
C LEU A 4 14.19 1.77 1.50
N LEU A 5 12.89 1.98 1.28
CA LEU A 5 12.34 3.10 0.51
C LEU A 5 12.06 4.33 1.38
N GLY A 6 12.30 4.26 2.70
CA GLY A 6 11.99 5.35 3.63
C GLY A 6 10.51 5.71 3.68
N CYS A 7 9.62 4.74 3.45
CA CYS A 7 8.18 4.96 3.38
C CYS A 7 7.41 4.04 4.34
N GLU A 8 6.11 4.30 4.50
CA GLU A 8 5.26 3.52 5.40
C GLU A 8 4.87 2.17 4.77
N GLY A 9 4.76 1.15 5.62
CA GLY A 9 4.23 -0.16 5.26
C GLY A 9 2.72 -0.23 5.52
N PHE A 10 2.00 -1.06 4.77
CA PHE A 10 0.59 -1.33 4.98
C PHE A 10 0.28 -2.83 4.78
N PHE A 11 -0.02 -3.54 5.87
CA PHE A 11 -0.30 -4.98 5.86
C PHE A 11 -1.24 -5.36 7.01
N ALA A 12 -1.68 -6.62 7.07
CA ALA A 12 -2.77 -7.05 7.95
C ALA A 12 -2.48 -6.88 9.44
N GLU A 13 -1.27 -7.21 9.88
CA GLU A 13 -0.84 -7.18 11.28
C GLU A 13 -0.34 -5.79 11.75
N GLN A 14 -0.50 -4.77 10.92
CA GLN A 14 -0.10 -3.39 11.23
C GLN A 14 -1.08 -2.79 12.26
N ALA A 15 -0.57 -2.25 13.37
CA ALA A 15 -1.41 -1.73 14.47
C ALA A 15 -2.16 -0.43 14.12
N ASP A 16 -1.52 0.50 13.42
CA ASP A 16 -2.09 1.82 13.06
C ASP A 16 -2.43 1.91 11.56
N ARG A 17 -3.23 0.98 11.03
CA ARG A 17 -3.61 0.99 9.60
C ARG A 17 -4.35 2.27 9.20
N ALA A 18 -5.24 2.76 10.08
CA ALA A 18 -6.02 3.95 9.83
C ALA A 18 -5.14 5.21 9.77
N GLY A 19 -4.25 5.42 10.74
CA GLY A 19 -3.37 6.58 10.75
C GLY A 19 -2.41 6.59 9.56
N ILE A 20 -1.92 5.44 9.12
CA ILE A 20 -1.07 5.32 7.93
C ILE A 20 -1.82 5.76 6.67
N LEU A 21 -3.06 5.29 6.48
CA LEU A 21 -3.87 5.68 5.34
C LEU A 21 -4.22 7.17 5.37
N GLU A 22 -4.55 7.73 6.54
CA GLU A 22 -4.84 9.15 6.67
C GLU A 22 -3.61 10.02 6.39
N ARG A 23 -2.41 9.62 6.85
CA ARG A 23 -1.16 10.31 6.52
C ARG A 23 -0.86 10.25 5.02
N PHE A 24 -1.05 9.09 4.41
CA PHE A 24 -0.83 8.91 2.99
C PHE A 24 -1.82 9.74 2.15
N ARG A 25 -3.11 9.70 2.49
CA ARG A 25 -4.16 10.53 1.88
C ARG A 25 -3.94 12.03 2.08
N GLY A 26 -3.42 12.42 3.24
CA GLY A 26 -3.04 13.80 3.54
C GLY A 26 -1.75 14.28 2.84
N GLY A 27 -1.12 13.44 2.01
CA GLY A 27 0.09 13.79 1.26
C GLY A 27 1.38 13.79 2.09
N MET A 28 1.34 13.31 3.35
CA MET A 28 2.53 13.20 4.20
C MET A 28 3.49 12.10 3.76
N GLY A 29 3.05 11.19 2.87
CA GLY A 29 3.86 10.18 2.23
C GLY A 29 3.50 10.04 0.74
N LYS A 30 4.51 9.95 -0.14
CA LYS A 30 4.30 9.78 -1.60
C LYS A 30 4.29 8.33 -2.05
N VAL A 31 4.85 7.44 -1.24
CA VAL A 31 4.96 6.01 -1.52
C VAL A 31 4.40 5.25 -0.33
N LEU A 32 3.61 4.21 -0.60
CA LEU A 32 3.11 3.27 0.38
C LEU A 32 3.48 1.87 -0.10
N VAL A 33 4.09 1.07 0.76
CA VAL A 33 4.39 -0.33 0.44
C VAL A 33 3.34 -1.21 1.11
N ALA A 34 2.58 -1.93 0.31
CA ALA A 34 1.59 -2.87 0.82
C ALA A 34 1.87 -4.30 0.37
N THR A 35 1.36 -5.26 1.15
CA THR A 35 1.17 -6.63 0.65
C THR A 35 -0.18 -6.72 -0.06
N ASN A 36 -0.44 -7.85 -0.72
CA ASN A 36 -1.62 -8.09 -1.56
C ASN A 36 -3.00 -7.77 -0.91
N ALA A 37 -3.03 -7.50 0.39
CA ALA A 37 -4.17 -7.01 1.14
C ALA A 37 -4.65 -5.58 0.76
N LEU A 38 -3.99 -4.89 -0.18
CA LEU A 38 -4.50 -3.59 -0.69
C LEU A 38 -5.57 -3.76 -1.78
N GLY A 39 -5.65 -4.92 -2.45
CA GLY A 39 -6.50 -5.14 -3.63
C GLY A 39 -8.01 -5.16 -3.37
N MET A 40 -8.45 -5.22 -2.10
CA MET A 40 -9.88 -5.22 -1.77
C MET A 40 -10.27 -3.99 -0.92
N GLY A 41 -10.71 -2.93 -1.60
CA GLY A 41 -11.57 -1.90 -1.00
C GLY A 41 -10.90 -0.67 -0.40
N ILE A 42 -9.63 -0.40 -0.69
CA ILE A 42 -8.99 0.86 -0.28
C ILE A 42 -9.05 1.86 -1.44
N ASP A 43 -9.97 2.81 -1.33
CA ASP A 43 -10.06 3.95 -2.25
C ASP A 43 -9.06 5.03 -1.82
N ILE A 44 -7.88 5.04 -2.42
CA ILE A 44 -6.91 6.11 -2.23
C ILE A 44 -7.01 7.04 -3.44
N PRO A 45 -7.50 8.29 -3.27
CA PRO A 45 -7.53 9.23 -4.37
C PRO A 45 -6.11 9.53 -4.85
N ASP A 46 -5.98 9.86 -6.13
CA ASP A 46 -4.75 10.36 -6.74
C ASP A 46 -3.56 9.37 -6.88
N ILE A 47 -3.79 8.05 -6.80
CA ILE A 47 -2.75 7.06 -7.15
C ILE A 47 -2.35 7.21 -8.62
N ARG A 48 -1.05 7.40 -8.90
CA ARG A 48 -0.48 7.56 -10.26
C ARG A 48 0.24 6.33 -10.77
N CYS A 49 0.68 5.46 -9.88
CA CYS A 49 1.46 4.28 -10.23
C CYS A 49 1.27 3.20 -9.17
N MET A 50 1.13 1.95 -9.62
CA MET A 50 1.15 0.76 -8.79
C MET A 50 2.22 -0.18 -9.33
N ILE A 51 3.09 -0.67 -8.45
CA ILE A 51 4.20 -1.57 -8.81
C ILE A 51 4.00 -2.87 -8.04
N HIS A 52 3.76 -3.95 -8.76
CA HIS A 52 3.74 -5.29 -8.19
C HIS A 52 5.19 -5.78 -8.07
N LEU A 53 5.63 -6.06 -6.84
CA LEU A 53 6.95 -6.62 -6.56
C LEU A 53 6.83 -8.12 -6.35
N GLY A 54 7.41 -8.89 -7.28
CA GLY A 54 7.37 -10.35 -7.27
C GLY A 54 6.20 -10.93 -8.09
N TRP A 55 6.13 -12.26 -8.11
CA TRP A 55 5.08 -12.98 -8.82
C TRP A 55 3.86 -13.14 -7.91
N PRO A 56 2.66 -12.76 -8.36
CA PRO A 56 1.45 -13.06 -7.62
C PRO A 56 1.14 -14.56 -7.64
N ARG A 57 0.23 -14.97 -6.76
CA ARG A 57 -0.22 -16.37 -6.69
C ARG A 57 -1.28 -16.66 -7.74
N THR A 58 -2.10 -15.66 -8.06
CA THR A 58 -3.15 -15.75 -9.07
C THR A 58 -3.25 -14.46 -9.87
N MET A 59 -3.90 -14.51 -11.04
CA MET A 59 -4.14 -13.31 -11.85
C MET A 59 -5.00 -12.26 -11.13
N LEU A 60 -5.84 -12.67 -10.16
CA LEU A 60 -6.68 -11.76 -9.38
C LEU A 60 -5.84 -10.86 -8.44
N ASP A 61 -4.61 -11.25 -8.13
CA ASP A 61 -3.73 -10.45 -7.28
C ASP A 61 -3.15 -9.20 -8.02
N TYR A 62 -3.39 -9.08 -9.34
CA TYR A 62 -3.03 -7.89 -10.12
C TYR A 62 -4.18 -6.89 -10.30
N SER A 63 -5.41 -7.28 -9.97
CA SER A 63 -6.61 -6.45 -10.18
C SER A 63 -6.87 -5.48 -9.05
#